data_AF-A0A1Q3BHK3-F1
#
_entry.id   AF-A0A1Q3BHK3-F1
#
_cell.length_a   1.000
_cell.length_b   1.000
_cell.length_c   1.000
_cell.angle_alpha   90.00
_cell.angle_beta   90.00
_cell.angle_gamma   90.00
#
_symmetry.space_group_name_H-M   'P 1'
#
loop_
_entity.id
_entity.type
_entity.pdbx_description
1 polymer ?
#
loop_
_entity_poly.entity_id
_entity_poly.type
_entity_poly.pdbx_seq_one_letter_code
_entity_poly.pdbx_strand_id
1 'polypeptide(L)'
;VLDLDLALSTDKPAALTDTSSTEQMSFHKAWEMSNRLSLMFMRMTIANNIKSTILVTDNAKEFMKSVENIFQSESTDKSRAGTLMGTLTTIKYDGSRTMHEH
;
A
#
# COMPACT_ATOMS: atom_id res chain seq x y z
N VAL A 1 -24.01 8.09 -14.11
CA VAL A 1 -22.58 7.69 -14.19
C VAL A 1 -22.20 7.14 -12.82
N LEU A 2 -21.49 6.02 -12.76
CA LEU A 2 -21.05 5.44 -11.49
C LEU A 2 -19.77 6.18 -11.05
N ASP A 3 -19.79 6.78 -9.86
CA ASP A 3 -18.67 7.56 -9.33
C ASP A 3 -17.66 6.61 -8.64
N LEU A 4 -16.68 6.13 -9.41
CA LEU A 4 -15.77 5.08 -8.96
C LEU A 4 -14.74 5.57 -7.93
N ASP A 5 -14.46 6.88 -7.92
CA ASP A 5 -13.57 7.52 -6.97
C ASP A 5 -14.29 7.93 -5.68
N LEU A 6 -15.62 7.83 -5.59
CA LEU A 6 -16.37 8.20 -4.38
C LEU A 6 -15.80 7.55 -3.12
N ALA A 7 -15.53 6.24 -3.15
CA ALA A 7 -14.96 5.52 -2.01
C ALA A 7 -13.48 5.80 -1.74
N LEU A 8 -12.77 6.39 -2.71
CA LEU A 8 -11.37 6.81 -2.57
C LEU A 8 -11.27 8.24 -2.03
N SER A 9 -12.20 9.11 -2.45
CA SER A 9 -12.25 10.53 -2.13
C SER A 9 -12.94 10.82 -0.79
N THR A 10 -13.83 9.95 -0.33
CA THR A 10 -14.60 10.13 0.92
C THR A 10 -14.30 9.04 1.93
N ASP A 11 -14.46 9.36 3.22
CA ASP A 11 -14.31 8.36 4.29
C ASP A 11 -15.52 7.42 4.34
N LYS A 12 -15.34 6.26 4.96
CA LYS A 12 -16.41 5.26 5.11
C LYS A 12 -17.61 5.91 5.81
N PRO A 13 -18.80 5.92 5.20
CA PRO A 13 -19.98 6.47 5.83
C PRO A 13 -20.29 5.73 7.12
N ALA A 14 -20.90 6.43 8.07
CA ALA A 14 -21.42 5.82 9.28
C ALA A 14 -22.46 4.74 8.93
N ALA A 15 -22.59 3.74 9.80
CA ALA A 15 -23.61 2.73 9.67
C ALA A 15 -25.01 3.38 9.64
N LEU A 16 -25.85 2.91 8.72
CA LEU A 16 -27.23 3.37 8.62
C LEU A 16 -28.01 2.96 9.88
N THR A 17 -28.85 3.87 10.36
CA THR A 17 -29.83 3.66 11.43
C THR A 17 -31.26 3.69 10.88
N ASP A 18 -32.25 3.26 11.67
CA ASP A 18 -33.67 3.25 11.28
C ASP A 18 -34.23 4.64 10.95
N THR A 19 -33.53 5.72 11.35
CA THR A 19 -33.91 7.11 11.10
C THR A 19 -33.15 7.74 9.94
N SER A 20 -32.38 6.96 9.16
CA SER A 20 -31.57 7.49 8.06
C SER A 20 -32.45 8.06 6.94
N SER A 21 -32.04 9.19 6.38
CA SER A 21 -32.75 9.78 5.23
C SER A 21 -32.56 8.96 3.96
N THR A 22 -33.46 9.15 3.00
CA THR A 22 -33.33 8.55 1.65
C THR A 22 -32.02 8.97 0.97
N GLU A 23 -31.55 10.21 1.18
CA GLU A 23 -30.25 10.63 0.64
C GLU A 23 -29.10 9.88 1.31
N GLN A 24 -29.11 9.71 2.64
CA GLN A 24 -28.06 8.98 3.35
C GLN A 24 -27.98 7.51 2.90
N MET A 25 -29.13 6.86 2.74
CA MET A 25 -29.21 5.48 2.23
C MET A 25 -28.68 5.36 0.80
N SER A 26 -29.03 6.31 -0.07
CA SER A 26 -28.56 6.30 -1.47
C SER A 26 -27.06 6.58 -1.57
N PHE A 27 -26.53 7.52 -0.77
CA PHE A 27 -25.10 7.77 -0.65
C PHE A 27 -24.35 6.54 -0.16
N HIS A 28 -24.81 5.91 0.93
CA HIS A 28 -24.18 4.69 1.47
C HIS A 28 -24.10 3.58 0.41
N LYS A 29 -25.20 3.35 -0.33
CA LYS A 29 -25.23 2.36 -1.41
C LYS A 29 -24.27 2.69 -2.54
N ALA A 30 -24.19 3.97 -2.95
CA ALA A 30 -23.26 4.41 -3.98
C ALA A 30 -21.80 4.22 -3.53
N TRP A 31 -21.49 4.59 -2.29
CA TRP A 31 -20.18 4.41 -1.67
C TRP A 31 -19.78 2.94 -1.61
N GLU A 32 -20.68 2.05 -1.18
CA GLU A 32 -20.41 0.62 -1.07
C GLU A 32 -20.12 -0.02 -2.43
N MET A 33 -20.89 0.34 -3.46
CA MET A 33 -20.64 -0.13 -4.83
C MET A 33 -19.29 0.36 -5.36
N SER A 34 -18.99 1.64 -5.15
CA SER A 34 -17.72 2.28 -5.53
C SER A 34 -16.54 1.58 -4.83
N ASN A 35 -16.65 1.35 -3.52
CA ASN A 35 -15.66 0.67 -2.69
C ASN A 35 -15.38 -0.76 -3.17
N ARG A 36 -16.44 -1.56 -3.40
CA ARG A 36 -16.32 -2.94 -3.86
C ARG A 36 -15.66 -3.02 -5.23
N LEU A 37 -16.05 -2.14 -6.15
CA LEU A 37 -15.54 -2.15 -7.51
C LEU A 37 -14.06 -1.72 -7.56
N SER A 38 -13.70 -0.67 -6.82
CA SER A 38 -12.33 -0.21 -6.67
C SER A 38 -11.42 -1.28 -6.06
N LEU A 39 -11.86 -1.98 -5.02
CA LEU A 39 -11.12 -3.13 -4.46
C LEU A 39 -10.92 -4.25 -5.47
N MET A 40 -11.95 -4.57 -6.27
CA MET A 40 -11.86 -5.62 -7.28
C MET A 40 -10.82 -5.27 -8.33
N PHE A 41 -10.84 -4.03 -8.84
CA PHE A 41 -9.85 -3.56 -9.81
C PHE A 41 -8.44 -3.59 -9.24
N MET A 42 -8.22 -3.01 -8.06
CA MET A 42 -6.89 -2.98 -7.45
C MET A 42 -6.34 -4.38 -7.17
N ARG A 43 -7.17 -5.31 -6.67
CA ARG A 43 -6.74 -6.70 -6.41
C ARG A 43 -6.45 -7.52 -7.66
N MET A 44 -6.98 -7.09 -8.81
CA MET A 44 -6.73 -7.71 -10.10
C MET A 44 -5.48 -7.14 -10.78
N THR A 45 -5.17 -5.86 -10.56
CA THR A 45 -4.00 -5.20 -11.16
C THR A 45 -2.72 -5.42 -10.36
N ILE A 46 -2.81 -5.67 -9.05
CA ILE A 46 -1.63 -5.89 -8.21
C ILE A 46 -1.02 -7.27 -8.44
N ALA A 47 0.31 -7.30 -8.56
CA ALA A 47 1.08 -8.52 -8.72
C ALA A 47 0.97 -9.45 -7.50
N ASN A 48 0.92 -10.76 -7.75
CA ASN A 48 0.66 -11.77 -6.71
C ASN A 48 1.67 -11.75 -5.56
N ASN A 49 2.95 -11.43 -5.82
CA ASN A 49 3.98 -11.33 -4.79
C ASN A 49 3.67 -10.21 -3.79
N ILE A 50 3.17 -9.07 -4.25
CA ILE A 50 2.79 -7.93 -3.40
C ILE A 50 1.48 -8.23 -2.68
N LYS A 51 0.55 -8.92 -3.34
CA LYS A 51 -0.76 -9.28 -2.80
C LYS A 51 -0.68 -10.08 -1.49
N SER A 52 0.36 -10.89 -1.32
CA SER A 52 0.60 -11.66 -0.09
C SER A 52 1.00 -10.81 1.12
N THR A 53 1.53 -9.61 0.88
CA THR A 53 2.04 -8.70 1.91
C THR A 53 0.98 -7.67 2.33
N ILE A 54 -0.04 -7.43 1.51
CA ILE A 54 -1.10 -6.45 1.79
C ILE A 54 -2.11 -7.03 2.78
N LEU A 55 -2.40 -6.27 3.85
CA LEU A 55 -3.49 -6.61 4.78
C LEU A 55 -4.84 -6.66 4.05
N VAL A 56 -5.62 -7.71 4.32
CA VAL A 56 -7.00 -7.80 3.81
C VAL A 56 -7.85 -6.75 4.51
N THR A 57 -8.32 -5.77 3.75
CA THR A 57 -9.30 -4.77 4.20
C THR A 57 -10.54 -4.79 3.29
N ASP A 58 -11.68 -4.41 3.85
CA ASP A 58 -12.94 -4.19 3.15
C ASP A 58 -13.07 -2.75 2.62
N ASN A 59 -12.07 -1.90 2.86
CA ASN A 59 -12.04 -0.49 2.45
C ASN A 59 -11.00 -0.23 1.35
N ALA A 60 -11.44 0.31 0.22
CA ALA A 60 -10.63 0.62 -0.94
C ALA A 60 -9.52 1.65 -0.65
N LYS A 61 -9.84 2.70 0.11
CA LYS A 61 -8.91 3.78 0.47
C LYS A 61 -7.81 3.27 1.39
N GLU A 62 -8.14 2.45 2.38
CA GLU A 62 -7.16 1.80 3.25
C GLU A 62 -6.28 0.80 2.49
N PHE A 63 -6.88 0.07 1.55
CA PHE A 63 -6.14 -0.86 0.70
C PHE A 63 -5.11 -0.11 -0.14
N MET A 64 -5.51 0.98 -0.80
CA MET A 64 -4.62 1.84 -1.59
C MET A 64 -3.47 2.40 -0.74
N LYS A 65 -3.75 2.87 0.48
CA LYS A 65 -2.71 3.34 1.40
C LYS A 65 -1.73 2.23 1.79
N SER A 66 -2.23 1.01 1.99
CA SER A 66 -1.38 -0.14 2.30
C SER A 66 -0.44 -0.48 1.14
N VAL A 67 -0.96 -0.42 -0.09
CA VAL A 67 -0.18 -0.59 -1.31
C VAL A 67 0.91 0.46 -1.42
N GLU A 68 0.57 1.73 -1.22
CA GLU A 68 1.53 2.84 -1.24
C GLU A 68 2.66 2.65 -0.22
N ASN A 69 2.32 2.29 1.02
CA ASN A 69 3.30 2.05 2.08
C ASN A 69 4.28 0.92 1.71
N ILE A 70 3.80 -0.17 1.10
CA ILE A 70 4.66 -1.27 0.66
C ILE A 70 5.65 -0.78 -0.39
N PHE A 71 5.19 -0.06 -1.42
CA PHE A 71 6.08 0.48 -2.45
C PHE A 71 7.12 1.44 -1.88
N GLN A 72 6.73 2.29 -0.92
CA GLN A 72 7.68 3.18 -0.24
C GLN A 72 8.73 2.40 0.56
N SER A 73 8.32 1.36 1.29
CA SER A 73 9.23 0.51 2.06
C SER A 73 10.22 -0.25 1.15
N GLU A 74 9.74 -0.89 0.08
CA GLU A 74 10.59 -1.62 -0.86
C GLU A 74 11.58 -0.69 -1.58
N SER A 75 11.14 0.53 -1.92
CA SER A 75 12.03 1.52 -2.55
C SER A 75 13.17 1.94 -1.61
N THR A 76 12.88 2.07 -0.32
CA THR A 76 13.86 2.43 0.71
C THR A 76 14.86 1.30 0.92
N ASP A 77 14.39 0.06 1.03
CA ASP A 77 15.25 -1.12 1.18
C ASP A 77 16.17 -1.33 -0.02
N LYS A 78 15.62 -1.19 -1.23
CA LYS A 78 16.40 -1.28 -2.47
C LYS A 78 17.46 -0.18 -2.55
N SER A 79 17.12 1.06 -2.17
CA SER A 79 18.07 2.17 -2.11
C SER A 79 19.21 1.87 -1.13
N ARG A 80 18.89 1.40 0.10
CA ARG A 80 19.89 1.00 1.10
C ARG A 80 20.83 -0.09 0.60
N ALA A 81 20.28 -1.13 -0.03
CA ALA A 81 21.09 -2.20 -0.62
C ALA A 81 22.03 -1.66 -1.70
N GLY A 82 21.54 -0.77 -2.57
CA GLY A 82 22.35 -0.10 -3.59
C GLY A 82 23.48 0.74 -2.99
N THR A 83 23.20 1.53 -1.96
CA THR A 83 24.21 2.31 -1.24
C THR A 83 25.28 1.42 -0.62
N LEU A 84 24.89 0.36 0.10
CA LEU A 84 25.84 -0.57 0.72
C LEU A 84 26.75 -1.23 -0.32
N MET A 85 26.21 -1.66 -1.46
CA MET A 85 26.99 -2.22 -2.56
C MET A 85 27.95 -1.20 -3.16
N GLY A 86 27.53 0.05 -3.31
CA GLY A 86 28.38 1.15 -3.75
C GLY A 86 29.53 1.40 -2.78
N THR A 87 29.24 1.45 -1.48
CA THR A 87 30.26 1.58 -0.42
C THR A 87 31.24 0.42 -0.46
N LEU A 88 30.77 -0.83 -0.52
CA LEU A 88 31.63 -2.01 -0.57
C LEU A 88 32.57 -1.99 -1.78
N THR A 89 32.07 -1.58 -2.95
CA THR A 89 32.87 -1.48 -4.18
C THR A 89 33.91 -0.36 -4.11
N THR A 90 33.66 0.66 -3.29
CA THR A 90 34.54 1.84 -3.17
C THR A 90 35.56 1.70 -2.03
N ILE A 91 35.29 0.88 -1.02
CA ILE A 91 36.25 0.58 0.03
C ILE A 91 37.44 -0.17 -0.59
N LYS A 92 38.60 0.49 -0.66
CA LYS A 92 39.87 -0.16 -0.99
C LYS A 92 40.36 -0.92 0.24
N TYR A 93 40.68 -2.20 0.07
CA TYR A 93 41.38 -2.98 1.07
C TYR A 93 42.80 -2.41 1.23
N ASP A 94 43.11 -1.80 2.38
CA ASP A 94 44.40 -1.15 2.65
C ASP A 94 45.46 -2.11 3.22
N GLY A 95 45.13 -3.40 3.38
CA GLY A 95 46.06 -4.44 3.82
C GLY A 95 46.70 -4.21 5.20
N SER A 96 46.23 -3.21 5.95
CA SER A 96 46.90 -2.71 7.16
C SER A 96 46.41 -3.42 8.42
N ARG A 97 46.38 -4.75 8.43
CA ARG A 97 46.40 -5.55 9.67
C ARG A 97 47.21 -6.83 9.45
N THR A 98 48.43 -6.83 9.98
CA THR A 98 49.26 -8.01 10.14
C THR A 98 48.52 -9.03 11.00
N MET A 99 48.04 -10.11 10.38
CA MET A 99 47.74 -11.36 11.09
C MET A 99 49.08 -12.02 11.44
N HIS A 100 49.71 -11.60 12.53
CA HIS A 100 50.77 -12.39 13.15
C HIS A 100 50.77 -12.18 14.66
N GLU A 101 49.91 -12.93 15.34
CA GLU A 101 50.17 -13.36 16.72
C GLU A 101 50.36 -14.87 16.65
N HIS A 102 51.63 -15.30 16.78
CA HIS A 102 51.99 -16.64 17.24
C HIS A 102 53.37 -16.65 17.86
#